data_AF-A0AA96NMY5-F1
#
_entry.id   AF-A0AA96NMY5-F1
#
_cell.length_a   1.000
_cell.length_b   1.000
_cell.length_c   1.000
_cell.angle_alpha   90.00
_cell.angle_beta   90.00
_cell.angle_gamma   90.00
#
_symmetry.space_group_name_H-M   'P 1'
#
loop_
_entity.id
_entity.type
_entity.pdbx_description
1 polymer ?
#
loop_
_entity_poly.entity_id
_entity_poly.type
_entity_poly.pdbx_seq_one_letter_code
_entity_poly.pdbx_strand_id
1 'polypeptide(L)'
;MKSKRHAKLFWGCIILILLGIITYFNIHPIPTLIKPVPTITIKNSGSGFFDTENPVKSLEEAENNFYVKFNIKEVDYVSESDFYIYDDKGTQVPVIDFNSTSAEYSSDDIQIWFSGKANTKYRVVYNGVKDAEYSANFDTPSKKADIKKDDKIVKTYIRNYLKTGIKDELTENIIKHESDRIYANISLYYTPSNKENKAIVQAYWEAYIKNWTNYSIEMTEANDEKYSFTVTYNWGEPDMEELNKRINERENQLKKELGNDYKKIFKKVIAEIPTMIRNTSQKEPEEKSISFSVDREDIEALNKGTGNNDISELSNVFQESLTKLYP
;
A
#
# COMPACT_ATOMS: atom_id res chain seq x y z
N MET A 1 18.00 49.78 85.11
CA MET A 1 18.20 50.07 83.66
C MET A 1 19.12 49.05 82.95
N LYS A 2 18.95 47.73 83.12
CA LYS A 2 19.78 46.70 82.42
C LYS A 2 19.07 45.95 81.28
N SER A 3 17.74 46.07 81.15
CA SER A 3 16.96 45.30 80.15
C SER A 3 16.93 45.92 78.74
N LYS A 4 17.01 47.26 78.61
CA LYS A 4 16.92 47.94 77.29
C LYS A 4 18.15 47.74 76.38
N ARG A 5 19.30 47.33 76.92
CA ARG A 5 20.56 47.17 76.16
C ARG A 5 20.61 45.82 75.44
N HIS A 6 20.09 44.76 76.05
CA HIS A 6 20.01 43.43 75.45
C HIS A 6 18.98 43.35 74.33
N ALA A 7 17.83 44.03 74.47
CA ALA A 7 16.80 44.09 73.42
C ALA A 7 17.31 44.79 72.13
N LYS A 8 18.12 45.85 72.26
CA LYS A 8 18.73 46.54 71.10
C LYS A 8 19.79 45.70 70.39
N LEU A 9 20.57 44.92 71.13
CA LEU A 9 21.57 44.01 70.57
C LEU A 9 20.90 42.81 69.86
N PHE A 10 19.82 42.29 70.42
CA PHE A 10 19.02 41.21 69.83
C PHE A 10 18.35 41.63 68.52
N TRP A 11 17.76 42.82 68.46
CA TRP A 11 17.18 43.38 67.23
C TRP A 11 18.23 43.72 66.17
N GLY A 12 19.41 44.22 66.57
CA GLY A 12 20.53 44.46 65.66
C GLY A 12 21.03 43.17 64.98
N CYS A 13 21.11 42.06 65.73
CA CYS A 13 21.46 40.76 65.18
C CYS A 13 20.40 40.21 64.22
N ILE A 14 19.10 40.39 64.52
CA ILE A 14 18.01 39.96 63.62
C ILE A 14 18.05 40.74 62.30
N ILE A 15 18.29 42.06 62.37
CA ILE A 15 18.39 42.90 61.16
C ILE A 15 19.60 42.48 60.31
N LEU A 16 20.73 42.17 60.93
CA LEU A 16 21.92 41.67 60.22
C LEU A 16 21.69 40.30 59.58
N ILE A 17 20.96 39.40 60.24
CA ILE A 17 20.57 38.11 59.65
C ILE A 17 19.65 38.32 58.46
N LEU A 18 18.64 39.19 58.57
CA LEU A 18 17.73 39.50 57.46
C LEU A 18 18.45 40.17 56.29
N LEU A 19 19.35 41.12 56.55
CA LEU A 19 20.19 41.72 55.50
C LEU A 19 21.14 40.70 54.88
N GLY A 20 21.71 39.80 55.67
CA GLY A 20 22.51 38.68 55.19
C GLY A 20 21.72 37.76 54.26
N ILE A 21 20.48 37.41 54.64
CA ILE A 21 19.56 36.61 53.84
C ILE A 21 19.19 37.33 52.53
N ILE A 22 18.86 38.63 52.59
CA ILE A 22 18.55 39.44 51.40
C ILE A 22 19.76 39.52 50.47
N THR A 23 20.95 39.77 51.00
CA THR A 23 22.19 39.89 50.21
C THR A 23 22.59 38.55 49.62
N TYR A 24 22.44 37.45 50.37
CA TYR A 24 22.66 36.09 49.91
C TYR A 24 21.73 35.73 48.74
N PHE A 25 20.43 36.04 48.84
CA PHE A 25 19.49 35.80 47.76
C PHE A 25 19.59 36.80 46.58
N ASN A 26 20.29 37.92 46.75
CA ASN A 26 20.65 38.82 45.65
C ASN A 26 21.88 38.35 44.86
N ILE A 27 22.84 37.70 45.52
CA ILE A 27 24.06 37.15 44.90
C ILE A 27 23.83 35.74 44.36
N HIS A 28 23.03 34.95 45.08
CA HIS A 28 22.53 33.64 44.67
C HIS A 28 21.02 33.76 44.49
N PRO A 29 20.53 34.29 43.35
CA PRO A 29 19.10 34.32 43.07
C PRO A 29 18.54 32.93 43.36
N ILE A 30 17.48 32.87 44.17
CA ILE A 30 16.70 31.64 44.33
C ILE A 30 16.42 31.18 42.90
N PRO A 31 16.92 30.01 42.45
CA PRO A 31 16.53 29.49 41.16
C PRO A 31 15.00 29.45 41.23
N THR A 32 14.36 30.26 40.40
CA THR A 32 12.91 30.46 40.42
C THR A 32 12.27 29.10 40.56
N LEU A 33 11.63 28.85 41.70
CA LEU A 33 10.98 27.58 42.05
C LEU A 33 9.79 27.23 41.15
N ILE A 34 9.57 28.04 40.12
CA ILE A 34 8.64 27.80 39.03
C ILE A 34 9.41 26.94 38.04
N LYS A 35 9.30 25.62 38.19
CA LYS A 35 9.68 24.73 37.10
C LYS A 35 8.89 25.17 35.86
N PRO A 36 9.55 25.37 34.71
CA PRO A 36 8.84 25.70 33.49
C PRO A 36 7.85 24.57 33.18
N VAL A 37 6.64 24.94 32.79
CA VAL A 37 5.53 24.00 32.58
C VAL A 37 5.53 23.48 31.14
N PRO A 38 5.12 22.22 30.92
CA PRO A 38 5.00 21.68 29.57
C PRO A 38 4.21 22.59 28.64
N THR A 39 4.74 22.81 27.45
CA THR A 39 4.11 23.67 26.44
C THR A 39 4.13 22.97 25.10
N ILE A 40 2.94 22.74 24.53
CA ILE A 40 2.77 22.11 23.21
C ILE A 40 2.75 23.20 22.13
N THR A 41 3.58 23.05 21.11
CA THR A 41 3.61 23.92 19.93
C THR A 41 3.31 23.10 18.68
N ILE A 42 2.17 23.37 18.05
CA ILE A 42 1.79 22.73 16.78
C ILE A 42 2.70 23.21 15.67
N LYS A 43 3.31 22.27 14.94
CA LYS A 43 4.10 22.55 13.73
C LYS A 43 3.20 22.57 12.50
N ASN A 44 2.49 21.47 12.29
CA ASN A 44 1.49 21.34 11.23
C ASN A 44 0.51 20.21 11.54
N SER A 45 -0.53 20.10 10.71
CA SER A 45 -1.40 18.93 10.66
C SER A 45 -1.81 18.68 9.22
N GLY A 46 -2.20 17.44 8.93
CA GLY A 46 -2.50 17.02 7.57
C GLY A 46 -3.38 15.78 7.53
N SER A 47 -3.70 15.35 6.31
CA SER A 47 -4.25 14.03 6.02
C SER A 47 -3.22 13.24 5.23
N GLY A 48 -3.18 11.93 5.38
CA GLY A 48 -2.22 11.11 4.67
C GLY A 48 -2.35 9.63 5.00
N PHE A 49 -1.31 8.89 4.62
CA PHE A 49 -1.21 7.46 4.85
C PHE A 49 -0.11 7.22 5.87
N PHE A 50 -0.23 6.09 6.57
CA PHE A 50 0.86 5.57 7.38
C PHE A 50 2.05 5.19 6.52
N ASP A 51 3.17 4.96 7.22
CA ASP A 51 4.35 4.35 6.65
C ASP A 51 4.10 2.91 6.18
N THR A 52 5.15 2.30 5.65
CA THR A 52 5.13 0.92 5.15
C THR A 52 4.88 -0.12 6.23
N GLU A 53 5.08 0.18 7.52
CA GLU A 53 4.88 -0.75 8.62
C GLU A 53 3.41 -0.80 9.08
N ASN A 54 2.68 0.31 8.93
CA ASN A 54 1.29 0.43 9.38
C ASN A 54 0.29 0.79 8.27
N PRO A 55 0.29 0.16 7.10
CA PRO A 55 -0.54 0.57 5.96
C PRO A 55 -2.03 0.58 6.30
N VAL A 56 -2.76 1.55 5.75
CA VAL A 56 -4.24 1.57 5.85
C VAL A 56 -4.83 0.45 5.00
N LYS A 57 -5.90 -0.20 5.46
CA LYS A 57 -6.46 -1.41 4.84
C LYS A 57 -7.70 -1.16 3.99
N SER A 58 -8.08 0.10 3.81
CA SER A 58 -9.20 0.46 2.94
C SER A 58 -9.16 1.94 2.54
N LEU A 59 -9.88 2.26 1.45
CA LEU A 59 -10.13 3.64 1.02
C LEU A 59 -10.81 4.47 2.12
N GLU A 60 -11.75 3.87 2.85
CA GLU A 60 -12.50 4.57 3.90
C GLU A 60 -11.60 4.92 5.09
N GLU A 61 -10.78 3.98 5.52
CA GLU A 61 -9.79 4.19 6.58
C GLU A 61 -8.81 5.29 6.19
N ALA A 62 -8.23 5.19 5.01
CA ALA A 62 -7.28 6.15 4.48
C ALA A 62 -7.85 7.58 4.35
N GLU A 63 -9.12 7.69 3.94
CA GLU A 63 -9.84 8.96 3.84
C GLU A 63 -10.13 9.62 5.19
N ASN A 64 -10.10 8.86 6.28
CA ASN A 64 -10.42 9.33 7.63
C ASN A 64 -9.17 9.51 8.52
N ASN A 65 -7.96 9.29 7.97
CA ASN A 65 -6.73 9.39 8.74
C ASN A 65 -6.07 10.76 8.60
N PHE A 66 -5.73 11.32 9.76
CA PHE A 66 -5.10 12.62 9.90
C PHE A 66 -3.90 12.52 10.82
N TYR A 67 -2.97 13.46 10.68
CA TYR A 67 -1.85 13.60 11.59
C TYR A 67 -1.73 15.01 12.13
N VAL A 68 -1.11 15.14 13.30
CA VAL A 68 -0.62 16.40 13.85
C VAL A 68 0.84 16.23 14.22
N LYS A 69 1.69 17.16 13.77
CA LYS A 69 3.09 17.26 14.20
C LYS A 69 3.25 18.42 15.16
N PHE A 70 3.96 18.20 16.26
CA PHE A 70 4.15 19.20 17.29
C PHE A 70 5.44 18.95 18.08
N ASN A 71 5.85 19.94 18.86
CA ASN A 71 6.85 19.78 19.90
C ASN A 71 6.19 20.01 21.26
N ILE A 72 6.71 19.36 22.29
CA ILE A 72 6.42 19.69 23.68
C ILE A 72 7.73 20.08 24.36
N LYS A 73 7.76 21.21 25.06
CA LYS A 73 8.96 21.62 25.84
C LYS A 73 8.83 21.21 27.29
N GLU A 74 9.94 21.21 28.01
CA GLU A 74 10.00 20.98 29.47
C GLU A 74 9.57 19.56 29.87
N VAL A 75 9.72 18.63 28.94
CA VAL A 75 9.47 17.19 29.11
C VAL A 75 10.64 16.47 28.46
N ASP A 76 11.29 15.57 29.21
CA ASP A 76 12.47 14.85 28.72
C ASP A 76 12.08 13.63 27.87
N TYR A 77 10.98 12.97 28.22
CA TYR A 77 10.51 11.73 27.61
C TYR A 77 8.98 11.73 27.47
N VAL A 78 8.48 11.23 26.35
CA VAL A 78 7.05 11.07 26.09
C VAL A 78 6.74 9.72 25.46
N SER A 79 5.54 9.21 25.73
CA SER A 79 4.98 8.01 25.12
C SER A 79 3.64 8.33 24.47
N GLU A 80 3.17 7.44 23.59
CA GLU A 80 1.82 7.52 23.03
C GLU A 80 0.75 7.66 24.13
N SER A 81 0.89 6.90 25.22
CA SER A 81 -0.09 6.86 26.32
C SER A 81 -0.25 8.17 27.09
N ASP A 82 0.70 9.10 26.91
CA ASP A 82 0.64 10.42 27.52
C ASP A 82 -0.26 11.39 26.76
N PHE A 83 -0.68 11.03 25.54
CA PHE A 83 -1.43 11.92 24.65
C PHE A 83 -2.83 11.44 24.35
N TYR A 84 -3.73 12.42 24.24
CA TYR A 84 -5.11 12.22 23.85
C TYR A 84 -5.49 13.28 22.81
N ILE A 85 -6.29 12.89 21.81
CA ILE A 85 -6.87 13.83 20.84
C ILE A 85 -8.37 13.96 21.12
N TYR A 86 -8.88 15.18 21.15
CA TYR A 86 -10.29 15.48 21.32
C TYR A 86 -10.82 16.30 20.14
N ASP A 87 -12.04 15.99 19.70
CA ASP A 87 -12.76 16.80 18.70
C ASP A 87 -13.32 18.10 19.29
N ASP A 88 -13.96 18.91 18.44
CA ASP A 88 -14.58 20.19 18.80
C ASP A 88 -15.75 20.07 19.79
N LYS A 89 -16.27 18.85 19.99
CA LYS A 89 -17.31 18.53 20.96
C LYS A 89 -16.75 18.01 22.29
N GLY A 90 -15.43 17.85 22.38
CA GLY A 90 -14.75 17.25 23.54
C GLY A 90 -14.84 15.72 23.58
N THR A 91 -15.19 15.07 22.47
CA THR A 91 -15.14 13.61 22.34
C THR A 91 -13.71 13.17 22.07
N GLN A 92 -13.19 12.22 22.84
CA GLN A 92 -11.89 11.63 22.54
C GLN A 92 -11.96 10.86 21.22
N VAL A 93 -11.00 11.10 20.33
CA VAL A 93 -10.85 10.32 19.09
C VAL A 93 -9.71 9.31 19.22
N PRO A 94 -9.81 8.15 18.55
CA PRO A 94 -8.77 7.13 18.61
C PRO A 94 -7.46 7.65 18.00
N VAL A 95 -6.39 7.55 18.78
CA VAL A 95 -5.01 7.58 18.27
C VAL A 95 -4.77 6.25 17.57
N ILE A 96 -4.16 6.31 16.39
CA ILE A 96 -3.84 5.13 15.59
C ILE A 96 -2.36 4.80 15.69
N ASP A 97 -1.50 5.82 15.70
CA ASP A 97 -0.05 5.64 15.75
C ASP A 97 0.66 6.88 16.32
N PHE A 98 1.87 6.66 16.80
CA PHE A 98 2.72 7.65 17.43
C PHE A 98 4.16 7.51 16.92
N ASN A 99 4.67 8.56 16.29
CA ASN A 99 6.05 8.63 15.82
C ASN A 99 6.80 9.78 16.51
N SER A 100 8.00 9.47 17.03
CA SER A 100 8.96 10.46 17.53
C SER A 100 10.29 10.24 16.81
N THR A 101 10.86 11.30 16.24
CA THR A 101 12.02 11.20 15.33
C THR A 101 13.38 11.07 16.02
N SER A 102 13.44 11.06 17.35
CA SER A 102 14.71 10.80 18.05
C SER A 102 14.73 9.39 18.65
N ALA A 103 15.89 8.75 18.50
CA ALA A 103 16.20 7.44 19.05
C ALA A 103 16.11 7.37 20.61
N GLU A 104 15.81 8.48 21.28
CA GLU A 104 15.71 8.60 22.74
C GLU A 104 14.41 9.29 23.22
N TYR A 105 13.32 9.26 22.45
CA TYR A 105 12.01 9.85 22.86
C TYR A 105 12.07 11.33 23.24
N SER A 106 12.87 12.13 22.52
CA SER A 106 12.86 13.59 22.66
C SER A 106 11.46 14.13 22.41
N SER A 107 11.11 15.13 23.20
CA SER A 107 9.88 15.90 23.11
C SER A 107 9.81 16.84 21.89
N ASP A 108 10.85 16.82 21.06
CA ASP A 108 10.92 17.49 19.76
C ASP A 108 10.48 16.58 18.61
N ASP A 109 9.63 17.09 17.70
CA ASP A 109 9.17 16.41 16.47
C ASP A 109 8.35 15.15 16.72
N ILE A 110 7.28 15.30 17.51
CA ILE A 110 6.25 14.28 17.73
C ILE A 110 5.22 14.37 16.61
N GLN A 111 4.80 13.21 16.10
CA GLN A 111 3.70 13.06 15.15
C GLN A 111 2.70 12.04 15.69
N ILE A 112 1.44 12.48 15.85
CA ILE A 112 0.33 11.59 16.22
C ILE A 112 -0.60 11.45 15.04
N TRP A 113 -0.91 10.21 14.69
CA TRP A 113 -1.95 9.86 13.73
C TRP A 113 -3.24 9.50 14.45
N PHE A 114 -4.38 9.90 13.90
CA PHE A 114 -5.68 9.68 14.51
C PHE A 114 -6.80 9.57 13.47
N SER A 115 -7.88 8.90 13.84
CA SER A 115 -9.09 8.79 13.00
C SER A 115 -9.99 9.99 13.23
N GLY A 116 -10.19 10.81 12.20
CA GLY A 116 -10.84 12.11 12.32
C GLY A 116 -11.70 12.51 11.12
N LYS A 117 -12.02 13.80 11.05
CA LYS A 117 -12.81 14.43 9.99
C LYS A 117 -12.05 15.62 9.43
N ALA A 118 -12.22 15.84 8.12
CA ALA A 118 -11.72 17.04 7.46
C ALA A 118 -12.45 18.30 7.98
N ASN A 119 -11.81 19.45 7.84
CA ASN A 119 -12.35 20.76 8.23
C ASN A 119 -12.88 20.80 9.67
N THR A 120 -12.18 20.14 10.59
CA THR A 120 -12.60 19.99 11.98
C THR A 120 -11.48 20.46 12.90
N LYS A 121 -11.86 21.20 13.95
CA LYS A 121 -10.94 21.63 14.99
C LYS A 121 -10.73 20.52 16.00
N TYR A 122 -9.49 20.27 16.35
CA TYR A 122 -9.08 19.29 17.32
C TYR A 122 -8.19 19.91 18.39
N ARG A 123 -8.05 19.17 19.49
CA ARG A 123 -7.16 19.51 20.59
C ARG A 123 -6.31 18.31 20.93
N VAL A 124 -4.99 18.47 20.88
CA VAL A 124 -4.05 17.51 21.46
C VAL A 124 -3.86 17.85 22.92
N VAL A 125 -3.88 16.83 23.77
CA VAL A 125 -3.82 16.93 25.22
C VAL A 125 -2.69 16.03 25.72
N TYR A 126 -1.80 16.57 26.53
CA TYR A 126 -0.73 15.87 27.23
C TYR A 126 -1.06 15.75 28.72
N ASN A 127 -1.05 14.51 29.22
CA ASN A 127 -1.41 14.14 30.59
C ASN A 127 -0.28 13.40 31.34
N GLY A 128 0.97 13.48 30.85
CA GLY A 128 2.12 12.86 31.52
C GLY A 128 2.53 13.51 32.84
N VAL A 129 1.90 14.63 33.24
CA VAL A 129 2.11 15.29 34.54
C VAL A 129 0.90 15.06 35.43
N LYS A 130 1.16 14.51 36.63
CA LYS A 130 0.13 14.26 37.63
C LYS A 130 -0.65 15.54 37.96
N ASP A 131 -1.98 15.45 37.92
CA ASP A 131 -2.93 16.52 38.28
C ASP A 131 -2.84 17.78 37.39
N ALA A 132 -2.26 17.69 36.19
CA ALA A 132 -2.18 18.79 35.23
C ALA A 132 -2.43 18.34 33.79
N GLU A 133 -3.15 19.15 33.02
CA GLU A 133 -3.44 18.93 31.60
C GLU A 133 -2.83 20.07 30.79
N TYR A 134 -2.07 19.73 29.74
CA TYR A 134 -1.53 20.70 28.79
C TYR A 134 -2.09 20.43 27.41
N SER A 135 -2.52 21.46 26.69
CA SER A 135 -3.17 21.26 25.40
C SER A 135 -2.86 22.32 24.37
N ALA A 136 -2.98 21.95 23.11
CA ALA A 136 -2.92 22.86 21.98
C ALA A 136 -4.00 22.50 20.96
N ASN A 137 -4.56 23.52 20.32
CA ASN A 137 -5.56 23.36 19.29
C ASN A 137 -4.91 23.32 17.91
N PHE A 138 -5.49 22.55 17.00
CA PHE A 138 -5.11 22.49 15.59
C PHE A 138 -6.34 22.21 14.72
N ASP A 139 -6.26 22.48 13.43
CA ASP A 139 -7.37 22.29 12.49
C ASP A 139 -6.94 21.30 11.40
N THR A 140 -7.77 20.29 11.12
CA THR A 140 -7.53 19.40 9.98
C THR A 140 -7.75 20.13 8.66
N PRO A 141 -7.07 19.71 7.57
CA PRO A 141 -7.29 20.27 6.25
C PRO A 141 -8.75 20.20 5.81
N SER A 142 -9.17 21.11 4.93
CA SER A 142 -10.54 21.16 4.41
C SER A 142 -10.92 19.98 3.52
N LYS A 143 -9.91 19.22 3.04
CA LYS A 143 -10.07 18.04 2.19
C LYS A 143 -9.38 16.84 2.83
N LYS A 144 -9.97 15.65 2.63
CA LYS A 144 -9.36 14.36 2.92
C LYS A 144 -8.24 14.04 1.92
N ALA A 145 -7.45 13.01 2.18
CA ALA A 145 -6.56 12.44 1.19
C ALA A 145 -7.36 12.04 -0.07
N ASP A 146 -6.95 12.51 -1.26
CA ASP A 146 -7.67 12.26 -2.52
C ASP A 146 -7.22 10.95 -3.16
N ILE A 147 -7.66 9.83 -2.58
CA ILE A 147 -7.25 8.48 -2.98
C ILE A 147 -8.18 7.94 -4.07
N LYS A 148 -9.44 8.42 -4.09
CA LYS A 148 -10.43 8.05 -5.10
C LYS A 148 -9.93 8.32 -6.52
N LYS A 149 -9.18 9.41 -6.72
CA LYS A 149 -8.55 9.70 -8.01
C LYS A 149 -7.55 8.62 -8.39
N ASP A 150 -6.64 8.28 -7.48
CA ASP A 150 -5.56 7.31 -7.73
C ASP A 150 -6.12 5.88 -7.90
N ASP A 151 -7.08 5.47 -7.05
CA ASP A 151 -7.84 4.22 -7.17
C ASP A 151 -8.47 4.08 -8.55
N LYS A 152 -9.12 5.14 -9.04
CA LYS A 152 -9.74 5.15 -10.36
C LYS A 152 -8.71 5.02 -11.49
N ILE A 153 -7.56 5.67 -11.36
CA ILE A 153 -6.47 5.59 -12.35
C ILE A 153 -5.98 4.15 -12.45
N VAL A 154 -5.61 3.54 -11.32
CA VAL A 154 -5.07 2.17 -11.29
C VAL A 154 -6.11 1.15 -11.78
N LYS A 155 -7.36 1.24 -11.31
CA LYS A 155 -8.45 0.37 -11.81
C LYS A 155 -8.68 0.51 -13.31
N THR A 156 -8.50 1.70 -13.87
CA THR A 156 -8.62 1.91 -15.31
C THR A 156 -7.46 1.28 -16.07
N TYR A 157 -6.22 1.44 -15.56
CA TYR A 157 -5.04 0.79 -16.10
C TYR A 157 -5.20 -0.73 -16.15
N ILE A 158 -5.58 -1.37 -15.03
CA ILE A 158 -5.78 -2.82 -14.96
C ILE A 158 -6.86 -3.27 -15.95
N ARG A 159 -8.02 -2.60 -16.02
CA ARG A 159 -9.08 -2.95 -16.97
C ARG A 159 -8.61 -2.84 -18.43
N ASN A 160 -7.77 -1.85 -18.75
CA ASN A 160 -7.21 -1.72 -20.09
C ASN A 160 -6.22 -2.84 -20.39
N TYR A 161 -5.34 -3.16 -19.44
CA TYR A 161 -4.41 -4.27 -19.55
C TYR A 161 -5.13 -5.61 -19.74
N LEU A 162 -6.21 -5.87 -18.99
CA LEU A 162 -7.03 -7.07 -19.17
C LEU A 162 -7.69 -7.16 -20.56
N LYS A 163 -8.08 -6.01 -21.15
CA LYS A 163 -8.73 -5.96 -22.47
C LYS A 163 -7.76 -6.17 -23.63
N THR A 164 -6.57 -5.58 -23.56
CA THR A 164 -5.64 -5.52 -24.69
C THR A 164 -4.24 -6.00 -24.36
N GLY A 165 -3.72 -5.67 -23.18
CA GLY A 165 -2.35 -5.98 -22.75
C GLY A 165 -2.06 -7.48 -22.65
N ILE A 166 -2.96 -8.27 -22.06
CA ILE A 166 -2.78 -9.73 -21.90
C ILE A 166 -2.47 -10.42 -23.22
N LYS A 167 -3.18 -10.06 -24.29
CA LYS A 167 -2.99 -10.72 -25.59
C LYS A 167 -1.59 -10.48 -26.12
N ASP A 168 -1.10 -9.25 -26.03
CA ASP A 168 0.22 -8.88 -26.51
C ASP A 168 1.30 -9.57 -25.68
N GLU A 169 1.14 -9.62 -24.36
CA GLU A 169 2.06 -10.31 -23.46
C GLU A 169 2.11 -11.82 -23.67
N LEU A 170 0.94 -12.49 -23.77
CA LEU A 170 0.87 -13.91 -24.12
C LEU A 170 1.54 -14.20 -25.47
N THR A 171 1.37 -13.28 -26.44
CA THR A 171 2.00 -13.41 -27.76
C THR A 171 3.52 -13.30 -27.64
N GLU A 172 4.04 -12.34 -26.89
CA GLU A 172 5.48 -12.20 -26.68
C GLU A 172 6.06 -13.39 -25.92
N ASN A 173 5.42 -13.83 -24.84
CA ASN A 173 5.91 -14.92 -24.00
C ASN A 173 5.99 -16.24 -24.78
N ILE A 174 4.98 -16.55 -25.60
CA ILE A 174 5.00 -17.75 -26.44
C ILE A 174 6.06 -17.68 -27.54
N ILE A 175 6.23 -16.52 -28.16
CA ILE A 175 7.18 -16.36 -29.27
C ILE A 175 8.63 -16.34 -28.78
N LYS A 176 8.90 -15.74 -27.62
CA LYS A 176 10.27 -15.49 -27.14
C LYS A 176 10.76 -16.49 -26.09
N HIS A 177 9.88 -17.03 -25.25
CA HIS A 177 10.30 -17.69 -24.00
C HIS A 177 9.76 -19.11 -23.83
N GLU A 178 8.55 -19.39 -24.31
CA GLU A 178 7.84 -20.65 -23.98
C GLU A 178 7.64 -21.57 -25.19
N SER A 179 8.10 -21.21 -26.39
CA SER A 179 7.95 -22.07 -27.60
C SER A 179 8.54 -23.45 -27.41
N ASP A 180 9.68 -23.54 -26.73
CA ASP A 180 10.41 -24.79 -26.52
C ASP A 180 9.70 -25.70 -25.50
N ARG A 181 8.87 -25.13 -24.63
CA ARG A 181 8.07 -25.86 -23.64
C ARG A 181 6.74 -26.34 -24.21
N ILE A 182 6.03 -25.47 -24.93
CA ILE A 182 4.75 -25.80 -25.57
C ILE A 182 4.96 -26.86 -26.65
N TYR A 183 6.05 -26.79 -27.41
CA TYR A 183 6.28 -27.66 -28.56
C TYR A 183 7.43 -28.64 -28.34
N ALA A 184 7.77 -28.95 -27.09
CA ALA A 184 8.90 -29.79 -26.74
C ALA A 184 8.90 -31.09 -27.56
N ASN A 185 7.75 -31.75 -27.64
CA ASN A 185 7.56 -33.02 -28.32
C ASN A 185 7.71 -33.00 -29.85
N ILE A 186 7.56 -31.84 -30.50
CA ILE A 186 7.65 -31.72 -31.97
C ILE A 186 8.88 -30.97 -32.44
N SER A 187 9.63 -30.34 -31.52
CA SER A 187 10.75 -29.44 -31.79
C SER A 187 11.83 -30.01 -32.71
N LEU A 188 12.07 -31.33 -32.67
CA LEU A 188 13.01 -32.04 -33.54
C LEU A 188 12.57 -32.12 -35.02
N TYR A 189 11.28 -31.97 -35.28
CA TYR A 189 10.66 -32.20 -36.59
C TYR A 189 10.01 -30.95 -37.18
N TYR A 190 9.54 -30.05 -36.32
CA TYR A 190 8.88 -28.81 -36.73
C TYR A 190 8.96 -27.74 -35.65
N THR A 191 9.36 -26.54 -36.05
CA THR A 191 9.27 -25.33 -35.22
C THR A 191 8.15 -24.44 -35.78
N PRO A 192 7.08 -24.19 -35.02
CA PRO A 192 6.03 -23.26 -35.43
C PRO A 192 6.58 -21.87 -35.72
N SER A 193 6.11 -21.25 -36.79
CA SER A 193 6.44 -19.88 -37.16
C SER A 193 5.75 -18.86 -36.24
N ASN A 194 6.27 -17.63 -36.19
CA ASN A 194 5.64 -16.52 -35.48
C ASN A 194 4.17 -16.29 -35.90
N LYS A 195 3.84 -16.56 -37.17
CA LYS A 195 2.47 -16.43 -37.68
C LYS A 195 1.55 -17.51 -37.09
N GLU A 196 2.05 -18.74 -36.96
CA GLU A 196 1.30 -19.85 -36.37
C GLU A 196 1.11 -19.64 -34.86
N ASN A 197 2.17 -19.26 -34.15
CA ASN A 197 2.09 -18.93 -32.72
C ASN A 197 1.08 -17.79 -32.47
N LYS A 198 1.13 -16.71 -33.25
CA LYS A 198 0.14 -15.62 -33.16
C LYS A 198 -1.30 -16.10 -33.40
N ALA A 199 -1.51 -17.04 -34.32
CA ALA A 199 -2.84 -17.57 -34.59
C ALA A 199 -3.39 -18.42 -33.42
N ILE A 200 -2.51 -19.16 -32.74
CA ILE A 200 -2.85 -19.94 -31.55
C ILE A 200 -3.21 -19.01 -30.39
N VAL A 201 -2.38 -18.02 -30.08
CA VAL A 201 -2.67 -17.02 -29.03
C VAL A 201 -3.95 -16.25 -29.34
N GLN A 202 -4.16 -15.86 -30.61
CA GLN A 202 -5.38 -15.17 -31.02
C GLN A 202 -6.62 -16.03 -30.75
N ALA A 203 -6.61 -17.30 -31.13
CA ALA A 203 -7.75 -18.19 -30.90
C ALA A 203 -8.01 -18.40 -29.40
N TYR A 204 -6.95 -18.53 -28.60
CA TYR A 204 -7.04 -18.70 -27.15
C TYR A 204 -7.63 -17.45 -26.47
N TRP A 205 -7.11 -16.27 -26.81
CA TRP A 205 -7.63 -15.00 -26.30
C TRP A 205 -9.09 -14.77 -26.71
N GLU A 206 -9.45 -15.02 -27.97
CA GLU A 206 -10.82 -14.89 -28.47
C GLU A 206 -11.82 -15.80 -27.74
N ALA A 207 -11.41 -17.04 -27.47
CA ALA A 207 -12.28 -18.04 -26.86
C ALA A 207 -12.46 -17.83 -25.36
N TYR A 208 -11.39 -17.49 -24.63
CA TYR A 208 -11.38 -17.61 -23.16
C TYR A 208 -11.16 -16.32 -22.38
N ILE A 209 -10.64 -15.26 -23.01
CA ILE A 209 -10.15 -14.08 -22.27
C ILE A 209 -10.88 -12.80 -22.71
N LYS A 210 -11.06 -12.58 -24.02
CA LYS A 210 -11.52 -11.31 -24.59
C LYS A 210 -12.79 -10.74 -23.93
N ASN A 211 -13.74 -11.62 -23.62
CA ASN A 211 -15.05 -11.25 -23.07
C ASN A 211 -15.14 -11.50 -21.55
N TRP A 212 -14.02 -11.78 -20.90
CA TRP A 212 -13.96 -12.01 -19.47
C TRP A 212 -14.25 -10.71 -18.71
N THR A 213 -15.30 -10.75 -17.90
CA THR A 213 -15.79 -9.58 -17.15
C THR A 213 -16.11 -9.91 -15.69
N ASN A 214 -16.00 -11.18 -15.30
CA ASN A 214 -16.29 -11.64 -13.94
C ASN A 214 -15.05 -11.48 -13.06
N TYR A 215 -14.72 -10.24 -12.75
CA TYR A 215 -13.67 -9.86 -11.82
C TYR A 215 -14.04 -8.58 -11.07
N SER A 216 -13.57 -8.44 -9.84
CA SER A 216 -13.55 -7.19 -9.09
C SER A 216 -12.10 -6.74 -8.91
N ILE A 217 -11.92 -5.43 -8.69
CA ILE A 217 -10.63 -4.83 -8.40
C ILE A 217 -10.84 -3.98 -7.17
N GLU A 218 -10.05 -4.19 -6.14
CA GLU A 218 -10.16 -3.49 -4.86
C GLU A 218 -8.79 -3.01 -4.42
N MET A 219 -8.69 -1.76 -3.99
CA MET A 219 -7.52 -1.28 -3.27
C MET A 219 -7.61 -1.86 -1.86
N THR A 220 -6.67 -2.73 -1.52
CA THR A 220 -6.64 -3.41 -0.23
C THR A 220 -5.76 -2.70 0.76
N GLU A 221 -4.68 -2.04 0.33
CA GLU A 221 -3.81 -1.29 1.23
C GLU A 221 -3.25 -0.01 0.60
N ALA A 222 -2.90 0.96 1.42
CA ALA A 222 -2.17 2.16 0.99
C ALA A 222 -1.18 2.63 2.06
N ASN A 223 0.00 3.05 1.64
CA ASN A 223 0.97 3.71 2.50
C ASN A 223 1.60 4.91 1.79
N ASP A 224 2.64 5.49 2.38
CA ASP A 224 3.34 6.65 1.83
C ASP A 224 4.12 6.35 0.55
N GLU A 225 4.47 5.09 0.27
CA GLU A 225 5.24 4.66 -0.90
C GLU A 225 4.37 4.06 -2.03
N LYS A 226 3.40 3.20 -1.68
CA LYS A 226 2.68 2.33 -2.63
C LYS A 226 1.20 2.16 -2.30
N TYR A 227 0.45 1.76 -3.31
CA TYR A 227 -0.93 1.28 -3.20
C TYR A 227 -0.99 -0.21 -3.56
N SER A 228 -1.61 -1.02 -2.73
CA SER A 228 -1.83 -2.44 -2.99
C SER A 228 -3.25 -2.69 -3.46
N PHE A 229 -3.38 -3.52 -4.48
CA PHE A 229 -4.64 -3.89 -5.10
C PHE A 229 -4.78 -5.40 -5.14
N THR A 230 -6.02 -5.87 -5.00
CA THR A 230 -6.39 -7.26 -5.25
C THR A 230 -7.41 -7.33 -6.37
N VAL A 231 -7.16 -8.23 -7.32
CA VAL A 231 -8.10 -8.62 -8.37
C VAL A 231 -8.67 -9.96 -7.99
N THR A 232 -9.94 -9.98 -7.60
CA THR A 232 -10.69 -11.22 -7.36
C THR A 232 -11.43 -11.57 -8.62
N TYR A 233 -11.36 -12.83 -9.04
CA TYR A 233 -11.85 -13.22 -10.33
C TYR A 233 -12.36 -14.66 -10.37
N ASN A 234 -13.28 -14.89 -11.30
CA ASN A 234 -13.83 -16.20 -11.61
C ASN A 234 -13.51 -16.52 -13.07
N TRP A 235 -12.54 -17.40 -13.28
CA TRP A 235 -12.13 -17.84 -14.61
C TRP A 235 -11.86 -19.34 -14.61
N GLY A 236 -12.53 -20.06 -15.50
CA GLY A 236 -12.31 -21.49 -15.70
C GLY A 236 -11.15 -21.72 -16.66
N GLU A 237 -10.27 -22.65 -16.36
CA GLU A 237 -9.25 -23.05 -17.33
C GLU A 237 -9.92 -23.77 -18.52
N PRO A 238 -9.46 -23.59 -19.77
CA PRO A 238 -9.85 -24.47 -20.87
C PRO A 238 -9.61 -25.94 -20.52
N ASP A 239 -10.42 -26.85 -21.07
CA ASP A 239 -10.17 -28.28 -20.92
C ASP A 239 -8.96 -28.73 -21.75
N MET A 240 -7.78 -28.46 -21.22
CA MET A 240 -6.50 -28.77 -21.86
C MET A 240 -6.30 -30.27 -22.04
N GLU A 241 -6.91 -31.11 -21.21
CA GLU A 241 -6.83 -32.56 -21.34
C GLU A 241 -7.60 -33.03 -22.60
N GLU A 242 -8.85 -32.59 -22.75
CA GLU A 242 -9.66 -32.92 -23.93
C GLU A 242 -9.12 -32.25 -25.21
N LEU A 243 -8.55 -31.05 -25.11
CA LEU A 243 -7.85 -30.42 -26.24
C LEU A 243 -6.64 -31.26 -26.68
N ASN A 244 -5.75 -31.60 -25.75
CA ASN A 244 -4.54 -32.38 -26.07
C ASN A 244 -4.89 -33.78 -26.58
N LYS A 245 -5.95 -34.42 -26.05
CA LYS A 245 -6.46 -35.68 -26.57
C LYS A 245 -6.88 -35.57 -28.05
N ARG A 246 -7.66 -34.55 -28.42
CA ARG A 246 -8.06 -34.32 -29.82
C ARG A 246 -6.88 -34.02 -30.74
N ILE A 247 -5.88 -33.29 -30.24
CA ILE A 247 -4.63 -33.05 -30.97
C ILE A 247 -3.90 -34.38 -31.23
N ASN A 248 -3.74 -35.23 -30.21
CA ASN A 248 -3.08 -36.53 -30.32
C ASN A 248 -3.83 -37.49 -31.26
N GLU A 249 -5.16 -37.54 -31.19
CA GLU A 249 -5.99 -38.32 -32.12
C GLU A 249 -5.79 -37.85 -33.56
N ARG A 250 -5.76 -36.53 -33.77
CA ARG A 250 -5.55 -35.95 -35.10
C ARG A 250 -4.14 -36.23 -35.62
N GLU A 251 -3.12 -36.13 -34.79
CA GLU A 251 -1.74 -36.49 -35.14
C GLU A 251 -1.65 -37.96 -35.57
N ASN A 252 -2.26 -38.88 -34.81
CA ASN A 252 -2.29 -40.30 -35.12
C ASN A 252 -3.05 -40.61 -36.42
N GLN A 253 -4.11 -39.87 -36.72
CA GLN A 253 -4.78 -39.94 -38.02
C GLN A 253 -3.85 -39.50 -39.15
N LEU A 254 -3.15 -38.37 -38.98
CA LEU A 254 -2.22 -37.86 -39.98
C LEU A 254 -1.02 -38.77 -40.22
N LYS A 255 -0.51 -39.46 -39.20
CA LYS A 255 0.52 -40.51 -39.35
C LYS A 255 0.05 -41.65 -40.27
N LYS A 256 -1.23 -42.03 -40.21
CA LYS A 256 -1.81 -43.04 -41.12
C LYS A 256 -1.99 -42.50 -42.54
N GLU A 257 -2.37 -41.23 -42.69
CA GLU A 257 -2.60 -40.58 -43.99
C GLU A 257 -1.30 -40.21 -44.74
N LEU A 258 -0.26 -39.81 -44.00
CA LEU A 258 0.95 -39.17 -44.54
C LEU A 258 2.22 -40.00 -44.31
N GLY A 259 2.14 -41.12 -43.60
CA GLY A 259 3.29 -41.97 -43.29
C GLY A 259 4.31 -41.28 -42.38
N ASN A 260 5.59 -41.35 -42.76
CA ASN A 260 6.71 -40.85 -41.94
C ASN A 260 7.13 -39.40 -42.27
N ASP A 261 6.30 -38.62 -42.99
CA ASP A 261 6.56 -37.19 -43.22
C ASP A 261 6.16 -36.36 -41.99
N TYR A 262 6.94 -36.49 -40.92
CA TYR A 262 6.69 -35.85 -39.62
C TYR A 262 6.57 -34.33 -39.73
N LYS A 263 7.39 -33.69 -40.57
CA LYS A 263 7.31 -32.24 -40.79
C LYS A 263 5.95 -31.83 -41.34
N LYS A 264 5.42 -32.56 -42.33
CA LYS A 264 4.10 -32.27 -42.92
C LYS A 264 2.96 -32.58 -41.94
N ILE A 265 3.11 -33.64 -41.13
CA ILE A 265 2.16 -33.99 -40.06
C ILE A 265 2.06 -32.85 -39.05
N PHE A 266 3.17 -32.48 -38.40
CA PHE A 266 3.15 -31.48 -37.34
C PHE A 266 2.76 -30.10 -37.85
N LYS A 267 3.20 -29.71 -39.05
CA LYS A 267 2.73 -28.47 -39.68
C LYS A 267 1.21 -28.43 -39.83
N LYS A 268 0.59 -29.56 -40.19
CA LYS A 268 -0.86 -29.65 -40.36
C LYS A 268 -1.58 -29.65 -39.00
N VAL A 269 -1.05 -30.34 -37.99
CA VAL A 269 -1.56 -30.27 -36.60
C VAL A 269 -1.55 -28.84 -36.09
N ILE A 270 -0.40 -28.15 -36.15
CA ILE A 270 -0.25 -26.76 -35.67
C ILE A 270 -1.21 -25.81 -36.37
N ALA A 271 -1.44 -25.98 -37.68
CA ALA A 271 -2.40 -25.17 -38.42
C ALA A 271 -3.87 -25.39 -38.00
N GLU A 272 -4.20 -26.57 -37.46
CA GLU A 272 -5.56 -26.94 -37.03
C GLU A 272 -5.84 -26.58 -35.55
N ILE A 273 -4.81 -26.45 -34.71
CA ILE A 273 -4.93 -26.09 -33.28
C ILE A 273 -5.82 -24.86 -33.02
N PRO A 274 -5.71 -23.72 -33.74
CA PRO A 274 -6.58 -22.57 -33.51
C PRO A 274 -8.08 -22.89 -33.63
N THR A 275 -8.45 -23.82 -34.50
CA THR A 275 -9.85 -24.28 -34.62
C THR A 275 -10.22 -25.20 -33.47
N MET A 276 -9.33 -26.10 -33.06
CA MET A 276 -9.56 -26.99 -31.92
C MET A 276 -9.75 -26.20 -30.63
N ILE A 277 -8.92 -25.18 -30.39
CA ILE A 277 -9.02 -24.25 -29.25
C ILE A 277 -10.40 -23.62 -29.18
N ARG A 278 -10.94 -23.11 -30.29
CA ARG A 278 -12.29 -22.49 -30.33
C ARG A 278 -13.42 -23.47 -30.02
N ASN A 279 -13.17 -24.76 -30.23
CA ASN A 279 -14.12 -25.85 -30.00
C ASN A 279 -13.86 -26.61 -28.70
N THR A 280 -12.95 -26.13 -27.85
CA THR A 280 -12.73 -26.69 -26.50
C THR A 280 -13.66 -25.98 -25.52
N SER A 281 -14.26 -26.74 -24.61
CA SER A 281 -15.03 -26.19 -23.51
C SER A 281 -14.11 -25.60 -22.43
N GLN A 282 -14.61 -24.58 -21.75
CA GLN A 282 -14.00 -24.08 -20.52
C GLN A 282 -14.50 -24.91 -19.35
N LYS A 283 -13.63 -25.21 -18.38
CA LYS A 283 -14.04 -25.84 -17.11
C LYS A 283 -14.89 -24.87 -16.30
N GLU A 284 -15.61 -25.41 -15.32
CA GLU A 284 -16.32 -24.56 -14.35
C GLU A 284 -15.33 -23.58 -13.68
N PRO A 285 -15.68 -22.29 -13.59
CA PRO A 285 -14.81 -21.28 -13.01
C PRO A 285 -14.70 -21.45 -11.49
N GLU A 286 -13.52 -21.16 -10.96
CA GLU A 286 -13.26 -21.07 -9.52
C GLU A 286 -12.89 -19.63 -9.15
N GLU A 287 -13.29 -19.21 -7.95
CA GLU A 287 -12.93 -17.91 -7.42
C GLU A 287 -11.47 -17.93 -6.95
N LYS A 288 -10.69 -16.99 -7.47
CA LYS A 288 -9.27 -16.81 -7.16
C LYS A 288 -8.97 -15.32 -7.01
N SER A 289 -7.84 -15.01 -6.40
CA SER A 289 -7.39 -13.64 -6.20
C SER A 289 -5.91 -13.49 -6.48
N ILE A 290 -5.52 -12.35 -7.06
CA ILE A 290 -4.12 -11.95 -7.25
C ILE A 290 -3.95 -10.56 -6.66
N SER A 291 -2.85 -10.34 -5.96
CA SER A 291 -2.55 -9.07 -5.32
C SER A 291 -1.25 -8.51 -5.87
N PHE A 292 -1.23 -7.21 -6.18
CA PHE A 292 -0.03 -6.51 -6.63
C PHE A 292 0.02 -5.12 -6.02
N SER A 293 1.18 -4.47 -6.13
CA SER A 293 1.39 -3.11 -5.64
C SER A 293 1.79 -2.17 -6.77
N VAL A 294 1.41 -0.91 -6.64
CA VAL A 294 1.74 0.19 -7.55
C VAL A 294 2.39 1.29 -6.75
N ASP A 295 3.58 1.70 -7.15
CA ASP A 295 4.28 2.82 -6.52
C ASP A 295 3.53 4.13 -6.77
N ARG A 296 3.44 4.96 -5.73
CA ARG A 296 2.64 6.20 -5.79
C ARG A 296 3.22 7.20 -6.78
N GLU A 297 4.53 7.18 -6.99
CA GLU A 297 5.21 8.02 -7.98
C GLU A 297 4.82 7.66 -9.42
N ASP A 298 4.45 6.41 -9.68
CA ASP A 298 4.10 5.93 -11.02
C ASP A 298 2.66 6.23 -11.44
N ILE A 299 1.80 6.65 -10.50
CA ILE A 299 0.37 6.89 -10.75
C ILE A 299 0.16 7.92 -11.87
N GLU A 300 0.98 8.97 -11.93
CA GLU A 300 0.88 9.96 -12.99
C GLU A 300 1.27 9.38 -14.36
N ALA A 301 2.29 8.52 -14.40
CA ALA A 301 2.70 7.84 -15.63
C ALA A 301 1.62 6.85 -16.09
N LEU A 302 1.00 6.10 -15.18
CA LEU A 302 -0.14 5.22 -15.49
C LEU A 302 -1.32 6.01 -16.06
N ASN A 303 -1.65 7.17 -15.48
CA ASN A 303 -2.72 8.03 -15.96
C ASN A 303 -2.46 8.58 -17.38
N LYS A 304 -1.19 8.83 -17.72
CA LYS A 304 -0.76 9.26 -19.05
C LYS A 304 -0.66 8.10 -20.06
N GLY A 305 -0.80 6.85 -19.60
CA GLY A 305 -0.61 5.66 -20.43
C GLY A 305 0.86 5.43 -20.83
N THR A 306 1.80 6.07 -20.14
CA THR A 306 3.24 5.93 -20.38
C THR A 306 3.93 5.11 -19.29
N GLY A 307 3.26 4.88 -18.17
CA GLY A 307 3.73 3.99 -17.12
C GLY A 307 3.44 2.54 -17.48
N ASN A 308 4.42 1.68 -17.24
CA ASN A 308 4.23 0.25 -17.15
C ASN A 308 4.52 -0.13 -15.71
N ASN A 309 3.51 -0.64 -15.00
CA ASN A 309 3.75 -1.32 -13.75
C ASN A 309 3.61 -2.83 -13.96
N ASP A 310 4.48 -3.60 -13.30
CA ASP A 310 4.52 -5.05 -13.44
C ASP A 310 3.28 -5.68 -12.78
N ILE A 311 2.26 -5.91 -13.61
CA ILE A 311 1.08 -6.69 -13.27
C ILE A 311 1.06 -8.02 -14.03
N SER A 312 2.24 -8.53 -14.41
CA SER A 312 2.41 -9.79 -15.17
C SER A 312 1.84 -11.00 -14.42
N GLU A 313 1.69 -10.93 -13.09
CA GLU A 313 0.99 -11.97 -12.33
C GLU A 313 -0.44 -12.23 -12.87
N LEU A 314 -1.12 -11.21 -13.40
CA LEU A 314 -2.43 -11.38 -14.03
C LEU A 314 -2.34 -12.15 -15.36
N SER A 315 -1.29 -11.93 -16.16
CA SER A 315 -1.11 -12.66 -17.42
C SER A 315 -0.70 -14.12 -17.17
N ASN A 316 0.04 -14.38 -16.09
CA ASN A 316 0.49 -15.71 -15.69
C ASN A 316 -0.67 -16.71 -15.53
N VAL A 317 -1.83 -16.27 -15.03
CA VAL A 317 -3.05 -17.09 -14.94
C VAL A 317 -3.40 -17.74 -16.28
N PHE A 318 -3.32 -16.96 -17.35
CA PHE A 318 -3.66 -17.40 -18.70
C PHE A 318 -2.51 -18.14 -19.35
N GLN A 319 -1.27 -17.72 -19.07
CA GLN A 319 -0.06 -18.30 -19.60
C GLN A 319 0.14 -19.74 -19.11
N GLU A 320 -0.01 -19.99 -17.81
CA GLU A 320 0.19 -21.33 -17.23
C GLU A 320 -0.73 -22.39 -17.84
N SER A 321 -1.94 -22.01 -18.24
CA SER A 321 -2.82 -22.93 -18.95
C SER A 321 -2.34 -23.16 -20.38
N LEU A 322 -2.00 -22.09 -21.08
CA LEU A 322 -1.57 -22.17 -22.47
C LEU A 322 -0.24 -22.90 -22.65
N THR A 323 0.65 -22.90 -21.65
CA THR A 323 1.89 -23.69 -21.67
C THR A 323 1.66 -25.20 -21.59
N LYS A 324 0.48 -25.65 -21.15
CA LYS A 324 0.06 -27.06 -21.17
C LYS A 324 -0.44 -27.51 -22.54
N LEU A 325 -0.41 -26.65 -23.56
CA LEU A 325 -0.83 -26.98 -24.90
C LEU A 325 0.21 -27.90 -25.55
N TYR A 326 -0.25 -29.06 -25.99
CA TYR A 326 0.51 -30.01 -26.80
C TYR A 326 1.95 -30.31 -26.28
N PRO A 327 2.08 -30.57 -24.95
CA PRO A 327 3.37 -30.75 -24.30
C PRO A 327 4.11 -31.94 -24.89
#